data_AF-A0A970CPB3-F1
#
_entry.id   AF-A0A970CPB3-F1
#
_cell.length_a   1.000
_cell.length_b   1.000
_cell.length_c   1.000
_cell.angle_alpha   90.00
_cell.angle_beta   90.00
_cell.angle_gamma   90.00
#
_symmetry.space_group_name_H-M   'P 1'
#
loop_
_entity.id
_entity.type
_entity.pdbx_description
1 polymer ?
#
loop_
_entity_poly.entity_id
_entity_poly.type
_entity_poly.pdbx_seq_one_letter_code
_entity_poly.pdbx_strand_id
1 'polypeptide(L)'
;MEKTKEELINKIMEESRHQFIYGYNGKLREQFLRDMAKKYPVKLDDREPIGIYLDSIGLSKRYDANNDLVKTPLSIISREYLYFSIVKNLLDVTLEQLLEKDLIARSEQFLNTINRFFIDDKKIKVKNLRELRDILKDARDAYSVIYENYIENSILDESFNRLPIKFIYIDKFIREYKDMINNKSYIGVIIDQQEPIVVKSKQAINSLVASRINADISMKIACQPDEWKMYYDLNGTLIEYIHDYNIVQFDDSYNEYMKKIKGNLDFNY
;
A
#
# COMPACT_ATOMS: atom_id res chain seq x y z
N MET A 1 18.29 2.51 -25.54
CA MET A 1 17.53 1.32 -25.98
C MET A 1 16.20 1.39 -25.25
N GLU A 2 15.19 1.97 -25.88
CA GLU A 2 13.85 2.06 -25.28
C GLU A 2 13.32 0.65 -25.11
N LYS A 3 13.25 0.16 -23.87
CA LYS A 3 12.38 -0.98 -23.56
C LYS A 3 10.99 -0.59 -24.02
N THR A 4 10.33 -1.45 -24.78
CA THR A 4 8.94 -1.17 -25.15
C THR A 4 8.12 -1.00 -23.87
N LYS A 5 7.14 -0.08 -23.87
CA LYS A 5 6.26 0.18 -22.73
C LYS A 5 5.67 -1.12 -22.16
N GLU A 6 5.45 -2.10 -23.03
CA GLU A 6 4.91 -3.42 -22.72
C GLU A 6 5.90 -4.34 -22.00
N GLU A 7 7.16 -4.41 -22.45
CA GLU A 7 8.21 -5.15 -21.74
C GLU A 7 8.40 -4.64 -20.31
N LEU A 8 8.31 -3.32 -20.11
CA LEU A 8 8.44 -2.73 -18.78
C LEU A 8 7.26 -3.10 -17.86
N ILE A 9 6.05 -3.12 -18.42
CA ILE A 9 4.84 -3.50 -17.69
C ILE A 9 4.91 -4.98 -17.26
N ASN A 10 5.27 -5.89 -18.18
CA ASN A 10 5.40 -7.31 -17.87
C ASN A 10 6.51 -7.55 -16.85
N LYS A 11 7.64 -6.84 -16.99
CA LYS A 11 8.70 -6.88 -15.98
C LYS A 11 8.22 -6.43 -14.60
N ILE A 12 7.39 -5.40 -14.55
CA ILE A 12 6.91 -4.88 -13.27
C ILE A 12 5.91 -5.85 -12.65
N MET A 13 4.90 -6.28 -13.38
CA MET A 13 3.85 -7.10 -12.81
C MET A 13 4.27 -8.58 -12.73
N GLU A 14 4.76 -9.18 -13.80
CA GLU A 14 4.83 -10.65 -13.91
C GLU A 14 6.14 -11.26 -13.39
N GLU A 15 7.27 -10.55 -13.50
CA GLU A 15 8.60 -11.15 -13.27
C GLU A 15 9.08 -11.12 -11.80
N SER A 16 8.51 -10.26 -10.95
CA SER A 16 8.98 -10.12 -9.57
C SER A 16 7.87 -9.76 -8.61
N ARG A 17 7.98 -10.23 -7.38
CA ARG A 17 6.95 -10.03 -6.36
C ARG A 17 7.07 -8.72 -5.61
N HIS A 18 8.28 -8.21 -5.38
CA HIS A 18 8.47 -6.91 -4.74
C HIS A 18 9.52 -6.12 -5.50
N GLN A 19 9.21 -4.86 -5.82
CA GLN A 19 10.05 -4.06 -6.69
C GLN A 19 10.13 -2.61 -6.25
N PHE A 20 11.31 -2.04 -6.43
CA PHE A 20 11.51 -0.60 -6.43
C PHE A 20 11.57 -0.09 -7.88
N ILE A 21 10.78 0.94 -8.17
CA ILE A 21 10.68 1.57 -9.48
C ILE A 21 11.22 2.99 -9.35
N TYR A 22 12.42 3.23 -9.87
CA TYR A 22 13.06 4.53 -9.74
C TYR A 22 12.80 5.42 -10.95
N GLY A 23 12.45 6.68 -10.69
CA GLY A 23 12.32 7.71 -11.72
C GLY A 23 12.24 9.11 -11.13
N TYR A 24 12.93 10.10 -11.71
CA TYR A 24 12.86 11.50 -11.27
C TYR A 24 11.63 12.23 -11.82
N ASN A 25 11.13 11.82 -12.99
CA ASN A 25 9.92 12.43 -13.58
C ASN A 25 8.63 11.89 -12.93
N GLY A 26 8.23 12.48 -11.81
CA GLY A 26 7.06 12.07 -11.03
C GLY A 26 5.76 12.01 -11.82
N LYS A 27 5.46 13.00 -12.67
CA LYS A 27 4.22 13.04 -13.48
C LYS A 27 4.16 11.94 -14.54
N LEU A 28 5.26 11.74 -15.27
CA LEU A 28 5.32 10.70 -16.29
C LEU A 28 5.26 9.30 -15.66
N ARG A 29 5.95 9.12 -14.52
CA ARG A 29 5.92 7.90 -13.72
C ARG A 29 4.51 7.60 -13.23
N GLU A 30 3.82 8.58 -12.65
CA GLU A 30 2.42 8.45 -12.21
C GLU A 30 1.52 8.00 -13.38
N GLN A 31 1.56 8.71 -14.51
CA GLN A 31 0.72 8.37 -15.66
C GLN A 31 0.99 6.95 -16.16
N PHE A 32 2.26 6.56 -16.28
CA PHE A 32 2.63 5.21 -16.68
C PHE A 32 2.11 4.15 -15.70
N LEU A 33 2.27 4.37 -14.40
CA LEU A 33 1.86 3.41 -13.37
C LEU A 33 0.34 3.28 -13.28
N ARG A 34 -0.41 4.38 -13.46
CA ARG A 34 -1.87 4.36 -13.57
C ARG A 34 -2.33 3.60 -14.82
N ASP A 35 -1.71 3.85 -15.98
CA ASP A 35 -1.99 3.13 -17.22
C ASP A 35 -1.71 1.63 -17.06
N MET A 36 -0.60 1.29 -16.39
CA MET A 36 -0.23 -0.09 -16.10
C MET A 36 -1.26 -0.77 -15.20
N ALA A 37 -1.69 -0.14 -14.11
CA ALA A 37 -2.71 -0.69 -13.22
C ALA A 37 -4.01 -1.03 -13.98
N LYS A 38 -4.42 -0.17 -14.93
CA LYS A 38 -5.61 -0.40 -15.78
C LYS A 38 -5.49 -1.62 -16.69
N LYS A 39 -4.28 -2.07 -17.04
CA LYS A 39 -4.07 -3.30 -17.82
C LYS A 39 -4.30 -4.58 -17.01
N TYR A 40 -4.32 -4.49 -15.68
CA TYR A 40 -4.54 -5.60 -14.76
C TYR A 40 -5.82 -5.36 -13.94
N PRO A 41 -7.01 -5.38 -14.58
CA PRO A 41 -8.27 -5.04 -13.92
C PRO A 41 -8.74 -6.13 -12.95
N VAL A 42 -9.72 -5.79 -12.12
CA VAL A 42 -10.47 -6.75 -11.32
C VAL A 42 -11.43 -7.52 -12.23
N LYS A 43 -11.26 -8.84 -12.28
CA LYS A 43 -12.14 -9.76 -13.02
C LYS A 43 -12.56 -10.91 -12.10
N LEU A 44 -13.79 -11.39 -12.30
CA LEU A 44 -14.29 -12.58 -11.62
C LEU A 44 -13.72 -13.84 -12.27
N ASP A 45 -13.42 -14.84 -11.44
CA ASP A 45 -12.97 -16.18 -11.88
C ASP A 45 -11.69 -16.19 -12.73
N ASP A 46 -10.78 -15.22 -12.48
CA ASP A 46 -9.55 -15.04 -13.25
C ASP A 46 -8.29 -15.55 -12.52
N ARG A 47 -7.20 -15.72 -13.26
CA ARG A 47 -5.86 -16.09 -12.79
C ARG A 47 -4.81 -15.03 -13.13
N GLU A 48 -5.21 -13.92 -13.72
CA GLU A 48 -4.34 -12.76 -13.91
C GLU A 48 -4.20 -11.96 -12.61
N PRO A 49 -3.04 -11.30 -12.39
CA PRO A 49 -2.87 -10.36 -11.29
C PRO A 49 -3.83 -9.18 -11.38
N ILE A 50 -4.12 -8.56 -10.23
CA ILE A 50 -4.89 -7.32 -10.14
C ILE A 50 -3.92 -6.17 -9.83
N GLY A 51 -3.95 -5.10 -10.61
CA GLY A 51 -3.18 -3.89 -10.36
C GLY A 51 -4.02 -2.86 -9.61
N ILE A 52 -3.56 -2.43 -8.43
CA ILE A 52 -4.16 -1.30 -7.71
C ILE A 52 -3.13 -0.18 -7.58
N TYR A 53 -3.47 1.01 -8.06
CA TYR A 53 -2.65 2.21 -7.87
C TYR A 53 -3.17 2.98 -6.65
N LEU A 54 -2.25 3.35 -5.74
CA LEU A 54 -2.60 4.11 -4.54
C LEU A 54 -2.22 5.59 -4.70
N ASP A 55 -3.23 6.46 -4.69
CA ASP A 55 -3.05 7.92 -4.78
C ASP A 55 -2.40 8.52 -3.52
N SER A 56 -2.55 7.86 -2.37
CA SER A 56 -1.94 8.23 -1.10
C SER A 56 -1.42 6.98 -0.40
N ILE A 57 -0.14 7.01 -0.03
CA ILE A 57 0.61 5.82 0.38
C ILE A 57 1.08 5.86 1.84
N GLY A 58 0.92 7.00 2.50
CA GLY A 58 1.41 7.21 3.86
C GLY A 58 0.96 8.54 4.42
N LEU A 59 1.17 8.70 5.72
CA LEU A 59 0.85 9.94 6.41
C LEU A 59 1.81 11.04 5.94
N SER A 60 1.25 12.19 5.59
CA SER A 60 2.02 13.33 5.06
C SER A 60 3.06 13.79 6.09
N LYS A 61 4.29 14.03 5.63
CA LYS A 61 5.34 14.61 6.48
C LYS A 61 5.08 16.11 6.64
N ARG A 62 4.21 16.50 7.57
CA ARG A 62 3.91 17.93 7.85
C ARG A 62 4.95 18.61 8.75
N TYR A 63 5.68 17.84 9.55
CA TYR A 63 6.66 18.37 10.49
C TYR A 63 7.92 17.49 10.53
N ASP A 64 9.08 18.07 10.83
CA ASP A 64 10.22 17.31 11.36
C ASP A 64 9.85 16.89 12.78
N ALA A 65 8.94 15.92 12.88
CA ALA A 65 8.49 15.39 14.16
C ALA A 65 9.72 14.89 14.91
N ASN A 66 10.02 15.54 16.04
CA ASN A 66 11.11 15.18 16.92
C ASN A 66 11.10 13.66 17.16
N ASN A 67 12.29 13.05 17.05
CA ASN A 67 12.51 11.60 17.15
C ASN A 67 12.10 10.96 18.50
N ASP A 68 11.60 11.77 19.45
CA ASP A 68 11.27 11.37 20.82
C ASP A 68 9.80 11.03 21.05
N LEU A 69 8.93 11.17 20.04
CA LEU A 69 7.56 10.69 20.14
C LEU A 69 7.54 9.16 20.30
N VAL A 70 6.65 8.65 21.16
CA VAL A 70 6.57 7.22 21.50
C VAL A 70 6.50 6.41 20.21
N LYS A 71 7.48 5.55 19.99
CA LYS A 71 7.64 4.78 18.75
C LYS A 71 6.41 3.91 18.45
N THR A 72 5.68 3.47 19.49
CA THR A 72 4.62 2.47 19.37
C THR A 72 3.31 3.01 18.78
N PRO A 73 2.71 4.12 19.25
CA PRO A 73 1.51 4.69 18.62
C PRO A 73 1.69 5.02 17.14
N LEU A 74 2.78 5.70 16.76
CA LEU A 74 3.03 6.06 15.36
C LEU A 74 3.19 4.86 14.44
N SER A 75 3.77 3.77 14.93
CA SER A 75 3.86 2.51 14.18
C SER A 75 2.48 1.92 13.90
N ILE A 76 1.58 1.90 14.90
CA ILE A 76 0.21 1.40 14.73
C ILE A 76 -0.57 2.29 13.77
N ILE A 77 -0.57 3.60 14.00
CA ILE A 77 -1.29 4.58 13.16
C ILE A 77 -0.83 4.46 11.70
N SER A 78 0.48 4.41 11.45
CA SER A 78 1.03 4.28 10.10
C SER A 78 0.68 2.96 9.41
N ARG A 79 0.68 1.85 10.17
CA ARG A 79 0.33 0.52 9.67
C ARG A 79 -1.14 0.46 9.27
N GLU A 80 -2.04 0.87 10.16
CA GLU A 80 -3.47 0.81 9.89
C GLU A 80 -3.86 1.78 8.78
N TYR A 81 -3.32 3.00 8.75
CA TYR A 81 -3.52 3.92 7.62
C TYR A 81 -3.19 3.26 6.27
N LEU A 82 -2.04 2.59 6.18
CA LEU A 82 -1.64 1.84 4.98
C LEU A 82 -2.63 0.73 4.64
N TYR A 83 -3.01 -0.09 5.63
CA TYR A 83 -3.88 -1.25 5.41
C TYR A 83 -5.26 -0.83 4.95
N PHE A 84 -5.88 0.14 5.63
CA PHE A 84 -7.15 0.73 5.20
C PHE A 84 -7.05 1.35 3.81
N SER A 85 -5.94 2.02 3.48
CA SER A 85 -5.71 2.57 2.15
C SER A 85 -5.68 1.48 1.06
N ILE A 86 -5.00 0.37 1.31
CA ILE A 86 -4.95 -0.76 0.36
C ILE A 86 -6.34 -1.35 0.15
N VAL A 87 -7.02 -1.74 1.24
CA VAL A 87 -8.29 -2.48 1.12
C VAL A 87 -9.43 -1.60 0.62
N LYS A 88 -9.44 -0.30 0.97
CA LYS A 88 -10.41 0.67 0.47
C LYS A 88 -10.26 0.84 -1.04
N ASN A 89 -9.04 1.07 -1.53
CA ASN A 89 -8.80 1.25 -2.97
C ASN A 89 -9.11 -0.03 -3.76
N LEU A 90 -8.82 -1.20 -3.19
CA LEU A 90 -9.22 -2.46 -3.80
C LEU A 90 -10.74 -2.56 -3.98
N LEU A 91 -11.52 -2.15 -2.97
CA LEU A 91 -12.98 -2.10 -3.09
C LEU A 91 -13.46 -1.02 -4.07
N ASP A 92 -12.83 0.16 -4.12
CA ASP A 92 -13.19 1.17 -5.11
C ASP A 92 -13.04 0.62 -6.53
N VAL A 93 -11.86 0.07 -6.86
CA VAL A 93 -11.60 -0.50 -8.18
C VAL A 93 -12.59 -1.64 -8.49
N THR A 94 -12.91 -2.47 -7.50
CA THR A 94 -13.90 -3.54 -7.64
C THR A 94 -15.29 -2.99 -7.98
N LEU A 95 -15.75 -1.97 -7.24
CA LEU A 95 -17.06 -1.36 -7.40
C LEU A 95 -17.20 -0.51 -8.67
N GLU A 96 -16.07 -0.01 -9.19
CA GLU A 96 -16.01 0.71 -10.46
C GLU A 96 -16.03 -0.23 -11.68
N GLN A 97 -15.37 -1.39 -11.57
CA GLN A 97 -15.15 -2.28 -12.72
C GLN A 97 -16.16 -3.43 -12.83
N LEU A 98 -16.76 -3.85 -11.71
CA LEU A 98 -17.72 -4.96 -11.69
C LEU A 98 -19.15 -4.47 -11.49
N LEU A 99 -20.10 -5.17 -12.13
CA LEU A 99 -21.52 -4.89 -11.97
C LEU A 99 -22.01 -5.39 -10.62
N GLU A 100 -22.81 -4.57 -9.94
CA GLU A 100 -23.33 -4.87 -8.60
C GLU A 100 -24.06 -6.21 -8.53
N LYS A 101 -24.82 -6.55 -9.57
CA LYS A 101 -25.54 -7.85 -9.68
C LYS A 101 -24.61 -9.07 -9.59
N ASP A 102 -23.38 -8.97 -10.12
CA ASP A 102 -22.43 -10.08 -10.17
C ASP A 102 -21.73 -10.25 -8.81
N LEU A 103 -21.67 -9.17 -8.03
CA LEU A 103 -21.08 -9.12 -6.70
C LEU A 103 -22.06 -9.58 -5.60
N ILE A 104 -23.37 -9.29 -5.73
CA ILE A 104 -24.35 -9.56 -4.66
C ILE A 104 -24.26 -11.02 -4.16
N ALA A 105 -24.34 -12.00 -5.07
CA ALA A 105 -24.34 -13.41 -4.71
C ALA A 105 -23.01 -13.89 -4.09
N ARG A 106 -21.89 -13.25 -4.43
CA ARG A 106 -20.54 -13.62 -3.97
C ARG A 106 -20.15 -12.90 -2.69
N SER A 107 -20.67 -11.70 -2.50
CA SER A 107 -20.31 -10.82 -1.38
C SER A 107 -20.89 -11.27 -0.04
N GLU A 108 -21.93 -12.11 -0.03
CA GLU A 108 -22.59 -12.52 1.22
C GLU A 108 -21.62 -13.21 2.19
N GLN A 109 -20.89 -14.22 1.73
CA GLN A 109 -19.92 -14.93 2.57
C GLN A 109 -18.78 -14.00 3.02
N PHE A 110 -18.26 -13.19 2.09
CA PHE A 110 -17.22 -12.21 2.39
C PHE A 110 -17.68 -11.23 3.48
N LEU A 111 -18.85 -10.61 3.31
CA LEU A 111 -19.42 -9.67 4.27
C LEU A 111 -19.77 -10.34 5.61
N ASN A 112 -20.19 -11.60 5.61
CA ASN A 112 -20.38 -12.37 6.84
C ASN A 112 -19.05 -12.55 7.59
N THR A 113 -17.95 -12.82 6.88
CA THR A 113 -16.61 -12.86 7.49
C THR A 113 -16.22 -11.48 8.03
N ILE A 114 -16.43 -10.41 7.26
CA ILE A 114 -16.11 -9.04 7.67
C ILE A 114 -16.86 -8.67 8.96
N ASN A 115 -18.18 -8.86 8.98
CA ASN A 115 -19.02 -8.58 10.14
C ASN A 115 -18.62 -9.39 11.38
N ARG A 116 -18.13 -10.62 11.19
CA ARG A 116 -17.74 -11.50 12.31
C ARG A 116 -16.38 -11.16 12.92
N PHE A 117 -15.42 -10.74 12.11
CA PHE A 117 -14.02 -10.64 12.54
C PHE A 117 -13.43 -9.24 12.58
N PHE A 118 -14.03 -8.28 11.89
CA PHE A 118 -13.47 -6.93 11.75
C PHE A 118 -14.36 -5.85 12.36
N ILE A 119 -15.67 -6.10 12.50
CA ILE A 119 -16.60 -5.17 13.13
C ILE A 119 -16.57 -5.36 14.65
N ASP A 120 -16.16 -4.33 15.37
CA ASP A 120 -16.05 -4.36 16.83
C ASP A 120 -17.41 -4.15 17.53
N ASP A 121 -18.26 -3.28 16.97
CA ASP A 121 -19.61 -3.03 17.50
C ASP A 121 -20.63 -4.00 16.89
N LYS A 122 -21.11 -4.94 17.71
CA LYS A 122 -22.13 -5.95 17.32
C LYS A 122 -23.46 -5.34 16.86
N LYS A 123 -23.70 -4.05 17.10
CA LYS A 123 -24.89 -3.34 16.61
C LYS A 123 -24.75 -2.92 15.15
N ILE A 124 -23.53 -2.81 14.65
CA ILE A 124 -23.25 -2.48 13.25
C ILE A 124 -23.21 -3.77 12.45
N LYS A 125 -23.92 -3.78 11.32
CA LYS A 125 -23.88 -4.86 10.35
C LYS A 125 -23.76 -4.28 8.96
N VAL A 126 -22.60 -4.48 8.34
CA VAL A 126 -22.29 -4.11 6.97
C VAL A 126 -23.13 -4.97 6.03
N LYS A 127 -23.94 -4.34 5.18
CA LYS A 127 -24.93 -5.02 4.33
C LYS A 127 -24.46 -5.21 2.89
N ASN A 128 -23.55 -4.36 2.42
CA ASN A 128 -23.04 -4.43 1.05
C ASN A 128 -21.61 -3.88 0.97
N LEU A 129 -20.97 -4.08 -0.19
CA LEU A 129 -19.59 -3.67 -0.42
C LEU A 129 -19.38 -2.15 -0.44
N ARG A 130 -20.41 -1.36 -0.80
CA ARG A 130 -20.32 0.11 -0.79
C ARG A 130 -20.23 0.63 0.65
N GLU A 131 -21.10 0.11 1.52
CA GLU A 131 -21.08 0.41 2.95
C GLU A 131 -19.73 0.01 3.58
N LEU A 132 -19.20 -1.17 3.21
CA LEU A 132 -17.87 -1.57 3.64
C LEU A 132 -16.79 -0.58 3.19
N ARG A 133 -16.80 -0.21 1.90
CA ARG A 133 -15.85 0.76 1.34
C ARG A 133 -15.89 2.08 2.11
N ASP A 134 -17.08 2.60 2.40
CA ASP A 134 -17.27 3.85 3.12
C ASP A 134 -16.72 3.75 4.56
N ILE A 135 -17.02 2.67 5.28
CA ILE A 135 -16.46 2.42 6.63
C ILE A 135 -14.92 2.36 6.59
N LEU A 136 -14.34 1.69 5.61
CA LEU A 136 -12.88 1.58 5.45
C LEU A 136 -12.24 2.94 5.12
N LYS A 137 -12.92 3.76 4.32
CA LYS A 137 -12.50 5.13 4.02
C LYS A 137 -12.51 5.98 5.29
N ASP A 138 -13.60 5.92 6.07
CA ASP A 138 -13.73 6.71 7.29
C ASP A 138 -12.70 6.28 8.34
N ALA A 139 -12.41 4.98 8.44
CA ALA A 139 -11.32 4.48 9.29
C ALA A 139 -9.95 5.00 8.84
N ARG A 140 -9.63 4.95 7.54
CA ARG A 140 -8.39 5.53 6.98
C ARG A 140 -8.27 7.02 7.33
N ASP A 141 -9.35 7.78 7.11
CA ASP A 141 -9.37 9.22 7.32
C ASP A 141 -9.19 9.57 8.80
N ALA A 142 -9.82 8.79 9.69
CA ALA A 142 -9.63 8.92 11.13
C ALA A 142 -8.17 8.68 11.55
N TYR A 143 -7.48 7.68 11.01
CA TYR A 143 -6.05 7.48 11.30
C TYR A 143 -5.17 8.65 10.85
N SER A 144 -5.55 9.36 9.79
CA SER A 144 -4.88 10.61 9.39
C SER A 144 -5.10 11.72 10.42
N VAL A 145 -6.33 11.88 10.91
CA VAL A 145 -6.65 12.89 11.93
C VAL A 145 -5.98 12.58 13.26
N ILE A 146 -5.98 11.30 13.68
CA ILE A 146 -5.29 10.84 14.90
C ILE A 146 -3.79 11.12 14.80
N TYR A 147 -3.19 10.88 13.63
CA TYR A 147 -1.79 11.24 13.38
C TYR A 147 -1.55 12.74 13.58
N GLU A 148 -2.33 13.60 12.94
CA GLU A 148 -2.19 15.06 13.04
C GLU A 148 -2.31 15.51 14.51
N ASN A 149 -3.36 15.06 15.21
CA ASN A 149 -3.58 15.36 16.63
C ASN A 149 -2.43 14.87 17.52
N TYR A 150 -1.89 13.68 17.26
CA TYR A 150 -0.82 13.09 18.05
C TYR A 150 0.51 13.84 17.85
N ILE A 151 0.83 14.25 16.62
CA ILE A 151 2.03 15.04 16.36
C ILE A 151 1.95 16.43 17.01
N GLU A 152 0.79 17.09 16.93
CA GLU A 152 0.63 18.46 17.43
C GLU A 152 0.50 18.53 18.95
N ASN A 153 -0.20 17.58 19.56
CA ASN A 153 -0.58 17.66 20.97
C ASN A 153 0.04 16.58 21.86
N SER A 154 0.74 15.60 21.28
CA SER A 154 1.22 14.38 21.99
C SER A 154 0.10 13.60 22.69
N ILE A 155 -1.15 13.78 22.25
CA ILE A 155 -2.33 13.12 22.78
C ILE A 155 -2.84 12.14 21.73
N LEU A 156 -3.02 10.88 22.13
CA LEU A 156 -3.68 9.90 21.29
C LEU A 156 -5.19 10.17 21.34
N ASP A 157 -5.74 10.61 20.22
CA ASP A 157 -7.18 10.84 20.10
C ASP A 157 -7.96 9.52 20.23
N GLU A 158 -8.85 9.42 21.21
CA GLU A 158 -9.68 8.25 21.47
C GLU A 158 -10.78 8.03 20.41
N SER A 159 -10.88 8.88 19.39
CA SER A 159 -11.81 8.73 18.28
C SER A 159 -11.70 7.37 17.57
N PHE A 160 -10.52 6.72 17.58
CA PHE A 160 -10.38 5.34 17.08
C PHE A 160 -11.31 4.35 17.79
N ASN A 161 -11.69 4.59 19.04
CA ASN A 161 -12.59 3.69 19.77
C ASN A 161 -14.02 3.68 19.22
N ARG A 162 -14.39 4.70 18.45
CA ARG A 162 -15.70 4.85 17.82
C ARG A 162 -15.75 4.28 16.40
N LEU A 163 -14.60 3.87 15.85
CA LEU A 163 -14.55 3.31 14.50
C LEU A 163 -15.25 1.93 14.48
N PRO A 164 -16.11 1.67 13.48
CA PRO A 164 -16.72 0.35 13.33
C PRO A 164 -15.68 -0.76 13.11
N ILE A 165 -14.59 -0.44 12.41
CA ILE A 165 -13.42 -1.29 12.20
C ILE A 165 -12.20 -0.54 12.70
N LYS A 166 -11.57 -1.02 13.77
CA LYS A 166 -10.38 -0.37 14.35
C LYS A 166 -9.08 -0.84 13.70
N PHE A 167 -9.00 -2.14 13.38
CA PHE A 167 -7.79 -2.77 12.85
C PHE A 167 -8.14 -3.73 11.72
N ILE A 168 -7.21 -3.90 10.78
CA ILE A 168 -7.34 -4.89 9.70
C ILE A 168 -6.20 -5.89 9.72
N TYR A 169 -6.57 -7.16 9.86
CA TYR A 169 -5.72 -8.28 9.47
C TYR A 169 -5.70 -8.39 7.94
N ILE A 170 -4.75 -7.70 7.31
CA ILE A 170 -4.72 -7.51 5.84
C ILE A 170 -4.62 -8.84 5.08
N ASP A 171 -3.87 -9.80 5.59
CA ASP A 171 -3.75 -11.15 5.03
C ASP A 171 -5.10 -11.88 4.97
N LYS A 172 -5.88 -11.80 6.06
CA LYS A 172 -7.20 -12.40 6.14
C LYS A 172 -8.19 -11.66 5.24
N PHE A 173 -8.17 -10.33 5.24
CA PHE A 173 -9.05 -9.54 4.37
C PHE A 173 -8.81 -9.90 2.90
N ILE A 174 -7.54 -9.92 2.48
CA ILE A 174 -7.18 -10.16 1.08
C ILE A 174 -7.50 -11.58 0.65
N ARG A 175 -7.28 -12.58 1.51
CA ARG A 175 -7.70 -13.96 1.21
C ARG A 175 -9.21 -14.05 0.97
N GLU A 176 -10.02 -13.50 1.88
CA GLU A 176 -11.48 -13.57 1.78
C GLU A 176 -12.01 -12.76 0.59
N TYR A 177 -11.34 -11.64 0.27
CA TYR A 177 -11.63 -10.88 -0.93
C TYR A 177 -11.32 -11.68 -2.20
N LYS A 178 -10.14 -12.34 -2.26
CA LYS A 178 -9.76 -13.19 -3.40
C LYS A 178 -10.71 -14.36 -3.57
N ASP A 179 -11.18 -14.95 -2.47
CA ASP A 179 -12.20 -16.01 -2.48
C ASP A 179 -13.53 -15.49 -3.04
N MET A 180 -13.95 -14.27 -2.65
CA MET A 180 -15.16 -13.61 -3.18
C MET A 180 -15.13 -13.47 -4.71
N ILE A 181 -14.01 -13.00 -5.26
CA ILE A 181 -13.87 -12.83 -6.72
C ILE A 181 -13.37 -14.08 -7.44
N ASN A 182 -13.02 -15.14 -6.69
CA ASN A 182 -12.38 -16.36 -7.18
C ASN A 182 -11.13 -16.08 -8.04
N ASN A 183 -10.21 -15.25 -7.52
CA ASN A 183 -8.93 -14.97 -8.17
C ASN A 183 -7.79 -15.72 -7.45
N LYS A 184 -6.96 -16.46 -8.20
CA LYS A 184 -5.84 -17.23 -7.63
C LYS A 184 -4.49 -16.50 -7.66
N SER A 185 -4.39 -15.42 -8.44
CA SER A 185 -3.18 -14.61 -8.60
C SER A 185 -3.02 -13.57 -7.48
N TYR A 186 -1.92 -12.84 -7.50
CA TYR A 186 -1.64 -11.81 -6.50
C TYR A 186 -2.31 -10.46 -6.85
N ILE A 187 -2.44 -9.60 -5.86
CA ILE A 187 -2.81 -8.19 -5.99
C ILE A 187 -1.53 -7.36 -5.96
N GLY A 188 -1.20 -6.73 -7.09
CA GLY A 188 -0.09 -5.79 -7.24
C GLY A 188 -0.47 -4.41 -6.73
N VAL A 189 -0.02 -4.09 -5.53
CA VAL A 189 -0.16 -2.77 -4.92
C VAL A 189 0.94 -1.86 -5.42
N ILE A 190 0.55 -0.89 -6.23
CA ILE A 190 1.43 0.11 -6.82
C ILE A 190 1.37 1.37 -5.97
N ILE A 191 2.46 1.59 -5.24
CA ILE A 191 2.73 2.73 -4.40
C ILE A 191 3.58 3.70 -5.20
N ASP A 192 3.12 4.93 -5.37
CA ASP A 192 3.90 5.96 -6.05
C ASP A 192 4.15 7.14 -5.09
N GLN A 193 5.38 7.25 -4.59
CA GLN A 193 5.77 8.33 -3.71
C GLN A 193 5.99 9.61 -4.53
N GLN A 194 4.94 10.42 -4.63
CA GLN A 194 5.00 11.75 -5.22
C GLN A 194 5.38 12.82 -4.19
N GLU A 195 5.03 12.61 -2.92
CA GLU A 195 5.25 13.55 -1.83
C GLU A 195 6.00 12.91 -0.65
N PRO A 196 6.70 13.69 0.19
CA PRO A 196 7.32 13.18 1.40
C PRO A 196 6.30 12.60 2.40
N ILE A 197 6.51 11.34 2.78
CA ILE A 197 5.76 10.67 3.85
C ILE A 197 6.61 10.48 5.10
N VAL A 198 5.95 10.31 6.24
CA VAL A 198 6.66 10.03 7.51
C VAL A 198 7.45 8.73 7.46
N VAL A 199 8.55 8.71 8.21
CA VAL A 199 9.42 7.55 8.41
C VAL A 199 8.61 6.30 8.77
N LYS A 200 7.65 6.44 9.68
CA LYS A 200 6.84 5.31 10.15
C LYS A 200 5.93 4.71 9.06
N SER A 201 5.50 5.49 8.06
CA SER A 201 4.77 4.97 6.90
C SER A 201 5.68 4.17 5.97
N LYS A 202 6.91 4.65 5.71
CA LYS A 202 7.91 3.86 4.96
C LYS A 202 8.21 2.55 5.68
N GLN A 203 8.40 2.59 7.01
CA GLN A 203 8.61 1.38 7.83
C GLN A 203 7.40 0.43 7.80
N ALA A 204 6.16 0.93 7.78
CA ALA A 204 4.96 0.11 7.64
C ALA A 204 4.91 -0.60 6.29
N ILE A 205 5.22 0.10 5.20
CA ILE A 205 5.33 -0.48 3.85
C ILE A 205 6.42 -1.55 3.82
N ASN A 206 7.58 -1.26 4.39
CA ASN A 206 8.69 -2.19 4.52
C ASN A 206 8.33 -3.43 5.34
N SER A 207 7.63 -3.27 6.46
CA SER A 207 7.09 -4.39 7.25
C SER A 207 6.16 -5.25 6.42
N LEU A 208 5.30 -4.62 5.62
CA LEU A 208 4.36 -5.32 4.75
C LEU A 208 5.12 -6.17 3.72
N VAL A 209 6.13 -5.59 3.05
CA VAL A 209 7.01 -6.34 2.14
C VAL A 209 7.76 -7.48 2.86
N ALA A 210 8.34 -7.20 4.03
CA ALA A 210 9.13 -8.17 4.77
C ALA A 210 8.30 -9.34 5.32
N SER A 211 7.03 -9.08 5.67
CA SER A 211 6.14 -10.03 6.36
C SER A 211 5.80 -11.30 5.57
N ARG A 212 6.34 -11.48 4.35
CA ARG A 212 6.05 -12.62 3.47
C ARG A 212 4.56 -12.84 3.35
N ILE A 213 3.77 -11.76 3.26
CA ILE A 213 2.35 -11.87 2.93
C ILE A 213 2.28 -12.86 1.79
N ASN A 214 1.46 -13.89 1.95
CA ASN A 214 1.33 -15.05 1.05
C ASN A 214 1.23 -14.62 -0.42
N ALA A 215 1.25 -15.56 -1.37
CA ALA A 215 1.28 -15.28 -2.82
C ALA A 215 0.10 -14.44 -3.37
N ASP A 216 -0.59 -13.71 -2.50
CA ASP A 216 -1.76 -12.87 -2.65
C ASP A 216 -1.44 -11.37 -2.75
N ILE A 217 -0.30 -10.87 -2.25
CA ILE A 217 0.08 -9.45 -2.38
C ILE A 217 1.50 -9.30 -2.94
N SER A 218 1.62 -8.39 -3.90
CA SER A 218 2.87 -7.90 -4.48
C SER A 218 2.95 -6.40 -4.27
N MET A 219 4.13 -5.88 -3.89
CA MET A 219 4.32 -4.44 -3.63
C MET A 219 5.25 -3.85 -4.68
N LYS A 220 4.80 -2.81 -5.38
CA LYS A 220 5.59 -2.04 -6.35
C LYS A 220 5.76 -0.62 -5.81
N ILE A 221 6.97 -0.27 -5.38
CA ILE A 221 7.26 1.00 -4.72
C ILE A 221 7.99 1.90 -5.71
N ALA A 222 7.29 2.86 -6.28
CA ALA A 222 7.84 3.88 -7.14
C ALA A 222 8.25 5.11 -6.34
N CYS A 223 9.48 5.57 -6.52
CA CYS A 223 10.05 6.68 -5.77
C CYS A 223 11.27 7.28 -6.49
N GLN A 224 11.75 8.43 -6.02
CA GLN A 224 13.08 8.90 -6.44
C GLN A 224 14.16 8.08 -5.72
N PRO A 225 15.31 7.79 -6.38
CA PRO A 225 16.39 6.97 -5.82
C PRO A 225 16.89 7.38 -4.42
N ASP A 226 16.85 8.69 -4.12
CA ASP A 226 17.35 9.27 -2.87
C ASP A 226 16.28 9.47 -1.79
N GLU A 227 15.01 9.22 -2.10
CA GLU A 227 13.90 9.43 -1.17
C GLU A 227 13.59 8.20 -0.31
N TRP A 228 13.81 6.99 -0.82
CA TRP A 228 13.46 5.74 -0.14
C TRP A 228 14.68 5.08 0.52
N LYS A 229 15.33 5.82 1.44
CA LYS A 229 16.55 5.35 2.14
C LYS A 229 16.31 4.29 3.21
N MET A 230 15.06 3.93 3.46
CA MET A 230 14.73 3.15 4.63
C MET A 230 14.48 1.71 4.25
N TYR A 231 15.36 0.86 4.76
CA TYR A 231 15.27 -0.57 4.65
C TYR A 231 14.94 -1.21 6.00
N TYR A 232 14.36 -0.45 6.93
CA TYR A 232 13.98 -0.95 8.23
C TYR A 232 12.47 -1.19 8.30
N ASP A 233 12.08 -2.28 8.93
CA ASP A 233 10.68 -2.56 9.29
C ASP A 233 10.24 -1.74 10.52
N LEU A 234 8.97 -1.85 10.93
CA LEU A 234 8.43 -1.19 12.13
C LEU A 234 9.13 -1.58 13.44
N ASN A 235 9.81 -2.73 13.46
CA ASN A 235 10.59 -3.24 14.60
C ASN A 235 12.05 -2.76 14.57
N GLY A 236 12.48 -2.07 13.51
CA GLY A 236 13.88 -1.66 13.33
C GLY A 236 14.78 -2.75 12.76
N THR A 237 14.21 -3.79 12.13
CA THR A 237 14.94 -4.86 11.45
C THR A 237 15.26 -4.46 10.02
N LEU A 238 16.51 -4.65 9.60
CA LEU A 238 16.92 -4.41 8.21
C LEU A 238 16.33 -5.50 7.28
N ILE A 239 15.57 -5.07 6.27
CA ILE A 239 14.80 -5.92 5.36
C ILE A 239 15.56 -6.27 4.07
N GLU A 240 16.68 -5.60 3.78
CA GLU A 240 17.51 -5.85 2.58
C GLU A 240 17.97 -7.30 2.47
N TYR A 241 18.10 -8.00 3.59
CA TYR A 241 18.55 -9.40 3.64
C TYR A 241 17.42 -10.43 3.59
N ILE A 242 16.15 -9.99 3.52
CA ILE A 242 15.00 -10.89 3.67
C ILE A 242 14.36 -11.25 2.32
N HIS A 243 14.55 -10.42 1.27
CA HIS A 243 13.95 -10.63 -0.06
C HIS A 243 14.83 -10.11 -1.21
N ASP A 244 14.78 -10.81 -2.35
CA ASP A 244 15.32 -10.33 -3.62
C ASP A 244 14.41 -9.23 -4.17
N TYR A 245 14.72 -7.98 -3.82
CA TYR A 245 14.08 -6.82 -4.46
C TYR A 245 14.62 -6.66 -5.86
N ASN A 246 13.73 -6.66 -6.85
CA ASN A 246 14.12 -6.28 -8.20
C ASN A 246 14.01 -4.76 -8.36
N ILE A 247 15.06 -4.17 -8.93
CA ILE A 247 15.08 -2.76 -9.29
C ILE A 247 14.63 -2.62 -10.75
N VAL A 248 13.71 -1.70 -10.97
CA VAL A 248 13.28 -1.27 -12.30
C VAL A 248 13.62 0.21 -12.44
N GLN A 249 14.37 0.55 -13.48
CA GLN A 249 14.69 1.93 -13.81
C GLN A 249 13.67 2.41 -14.85
N PHE A 250 12.94 3.47 -14.51
CA PHE A 250 12.00 4.15 -15.41
C PHE A 250 12.72 5.14 -16.32
N ASP A 251 13.76 5.78 -15.79
CA ASP A 251 14.71 6.67 -16.47
C ASP A 251 16.13 6.40 -15.93
N ASP A 252 17.13 7.19 -16.33
CA ASP A 252 18.53 7.05 -15.87
C ASP A 252 18.76 7.50 -14.41
N SER A 253 17.72 7.87 -13.66
CA SER A 253 17.82 8.42 -12.30
C SER A 253 18.64 7.57 -11.34
N TYR A 254 18.45 6.25 -11.35
CA TYR A 254 19.20 5.35 -10.47
C TYR A 254 20.69 5.33 -10.82
N ASN A 255 21.03 5.33 -12.12
CA ASN A 255 22.42 5.37 -12.57
C ASN A 255 23.09 6.70 -12.18
N GLU A 256 22.38 7.82 -12.33
CA GLU A 256 22.85 9.15 -11.91
C GLU A 256 23.06 9.22 -10.39
N TYR A 257 22.10 8.72 -9.62
CA TYR A 257 22.20 8.64 -8.17
C TYR A 257 23.41 7.81 -7.71
N MET A 258 23.62 6.63 -8.31
CA MET A 258 24.76 5.77 -7.98
C MET A 258 26.10 6.41 -8.37
N LYS A 259 26.17 7.17 -9.48
CA LYS A 259 27.36 7.96 -9.83
C LYS A 259 27.65 9.04 -8.78
N LYS A 260 26.62 9.74 -8.30
CA LYS A 260 26.74 10.76 -7.25
C LYS A 260 27.25 10.17 -5.93
N ILE A 261 26.74 9.00 -5.53
CA ILE A 261 27.21 8.32 -4.32
C ILE A 261 28.69 7.92 -4.46
N LYS A 262 29.06 7.30 -5.59
CA LYS A 262 30.45 6.88 -5.85
C LYS A 262 31.41 8.07 -5.87
N GLY A 263 31.04 9.16 -6.57
CA GLY A 263 31.83 10.38 -6.58
C GLY A 263 32.02 10.99 -5.18
N ASN A 264 31.00 10.94 -4.31
CA ASN A 264 31.12 11.43 -2.92
C ASN A 264 31.99 10.53 -2.02
N LEU A 265 32.19 9.26 -2.38
CA LEU A 265 33.12 8.37 -1.67
C LEU A 265 34.58 8.63 -2.08
N ASP A 266 34.80 9.07 -3.33
CA ASP A 266 36.14 9.36 -3.87
C ASP A 266 36.72 10.70 -3.36
N PHE A 267 35.91 11.60 -2.78
CA PHE A 267 36.37 12.86 -2.17
C PHE A 267 36.60 12.79 -0.65
N ASN A 268 36.49 11.61 -0.03
CA ASN A 268 36.66 11.40 1.41
C ASN A 268 37.93 10.61 1.78
N TYR A 269 38.97 10.65 0.93
CA TYR A 269 40.31 10.12 1.22
C TYR A 269 41.39 11.18 1.04
#